data_AF-A0A5C4QAW4-F1
#
_entry.id   AF-A0A5C4QAW4-F1
#
_cell.length_a   1.000
_cell.length_b   1.000
_cell.length_c   1.000
_cell.angle_alpha   90.00
_cell.angle_beta   90.00
_cell.angle_gamma   90.00
#
_symmetry.space_group_name_H-M   'P 1'
#
loop_
_entity.id
_entity.type
_entity.pdbx_description
1 polymer ?
#
loop_
_entity_poly.entity_id
_entity_poly.type
_entity_poly.pdbx_seq_one_letter_code
_entity_poly.pdbx_strand_id
1 'polypeptide(L)'
;EALRRWLAAAALARPAPAGRVVVVADGALAPVQALLRWDAAWFAGRELAERRELGFPPAVRMASVTGPAEAVANLLAAARLPVDAEVLGPVPADEGRERMLVRVPRARAAALAEALHSAAGARAARKAADPVRLQVDPLSLF
;
A
#
# COMPACT_ATOMS: atom_id res chain seq x y z
N GLU A 1 -11.25 -8.01 2.06
CA GLU A 1 -12.65 -7.57 1.81
C GLU A 1 -13.70 -8.66 2.05
N ALA A 2 -13.55 -9.87 1.51
CA ALA A 2 -14.55 -10.95 1.64
C ALA A 2 -15.01 -11.22 3.08
N LEU A 3 -14.08 -11.51 4.01
CA LEU A 3 -14.43 -11.80 5.41
C LEU A 3 -15.23 -10.68 6.08
N ARG A 4 -14.85 -9.41 5.84
CA ARG A 4 -15.56 -8.24 6.39
C ARG A 4 -17.03 -8.24 5.93
N ARG A 5 -17.27 -8.48 4.65
CA ARG A 5 -18.63 -8.57 4.09
C ARG A 5 -19.40 -9.77 4.64
N TRP A 6 -18.74 -10.91 4.78
CA TRP A 6 -19.37 -12.12 5.30
C TRP A 6 -19.75 -12.01 6.78
N LEU A 7 -18.88 -11.44 7.62
CA LEU A 7 -19.19 -11.16 9.02
C LEU A 7 -20.37 -10.21 9.15
N ALA A 8 -20.38 -9.13 8.35
CA ALA A 8 -21.49 -8.19 8.34
C ALA A 8 -22.82 -8.85 7.92
N ALA A 9 -22.80 -9.69 6.87
CA ALA A 9 -23.98 -10.41 6.43
C ALA A 9 -24.44 -11.46 7.46
N ALA A 10 -23.50 -12.20 8.06
CA ALA A 10 -23.79 -13.20 9.08
C ALA A 10 -24.40 -12.58 10.35
N ALA A 11 -23.97 -11.37 10.72
CA ALA A 11 -24.52 -10.63 11.86
C ALA A 11 -25.99 -10.20 11.66
N LEU A 12 -26.49 -10.17 10.43
CA LEU A 12 -27.90 -9.87 10.11
C LEU A 12 -28.81 -11.12 10.18
N ALA A 13 -28.23 -12.32 10.29
CA ALA A 13 -29.01 -13.54 10.37
C ALA A 13 -29.68 -13.67 11.75
N ARG A 14 -30.88 -14.27 11.77
CA ARG A 14 -31.52 -14.65 13.04
C ARG A 14 -30.65 -15.68 13.78
N PRO A 15 -30.64 -15.66 15.12
CA PRO A 15 -30.01 -16.72 15.90
C PRO A 15 -30.55 -18.11 15.55
N ALA A 16 -29.73 -19.13 15.80
CA ALA A 16 -30.17 -20.51 15.71
C ALA A 16 -31.36 -20.77 16.67
N PRO A 17 -32.35 -21.60 16.28
CA PRO A 17 -32.43 -22.36 15.02
C PRO A 17 -33.09 -21.62 13.85
N ALA A 18 -33.55 -20.38 14.03
CA ALA A 18 -34.39 -19.66 13.07
C ALA A 18 -33.63 -19.00 11.90
N GLY A 19 -32.29 -19.02 11.93
CA GLY A 19 -31.43 -18.50 10.86
C GLY A 19 -30.29 -19.46 10.54
N ARG A 20 -29.77 -19.34 9.32
CA ARG A 20 -28.66 -20.13 8.80
C ARG A 20 -27.83 -19.26 7.87
N VAL A 21 -26.51 -19.35 8.01
CA VAL A 21 -25.54 -18.76 7.07
C VAL A 21 -24.86 -19.89 6.32
N VAL A 22 -24.78 -19.78 5.00
CA VAL A 22 -24.11 -20.76 4.13
C VAL A 22 -23.03 -20.02 3.34
N VAL A 23 -21.80 -20.53 3.38
CA VAL A 23 -20.69 -20.04 2.57
C VAL A 23 -20.34 -21.08 1.52
N VAL A 24 -20.27 -20.68 0.27
CA VAL A 24 -19.87 -21.54 -0.85
C VAL A 24 -18.45 -21.16 -1.23
N ALA A 25 -17.48 -21.81 -0.60
CA ALA A 25 -16.05 -21.65 -0.83
C ALA A 25 -15.30 -22.86 -0.27
N ASP A 26 -14.03 -23.02 -0.62
CA ASP A 26 -13.17 -24.04 -0.01
C ASP A 26 -13.04 -23.76 1.51
N GLY A 27 -13.37 -24.77 2.32
CA GLY A 27 -13.31 -24.71 3.77
C GLY A 27 -11.91 -24.50 4.33
N ALA A 28 -10.86 -24.82 3.59
CA ALA A 28 -9.47 -24.63 4.00
C ALA A 28 -9.02 -23.16 3.97
N LEU A 29 -9.75 -22.28 3.27
CA LEU A 29 -9.39 -20.87 3.15
C LEU A 29 -9.42 -20.17 4.51
N ALA A 30 -8.35 -19.44 4.83
CA ALA A 30 -8.24 -18.63 6.05
C ALA A 30 -9.48 -17.74 6.32
N PRO A 31 -10.07 -17.01 5.36
CA PRO A 31 -11.29 -16.23 5.63
C PRO A 31 -12.51 -17.10 5.95
N VAL A 32 -12.64 -18.30 5.38
CA VAL A 32 -13.74 -19.22 5.72
C VAL A 32 -13.57 -19.75 7.14
N GLN A 33 -12.35 -20.17 7.46
CA GLN A 33 -11.96 -20.59 8.80
C GLN A 33 -12.20 -19.51 9.87
N ALA A 34 -11.87 -18.25 9.57
CA ALA A 34 -12.13 -17.12 10.45
C ALA A 34 -13.62 -16.92 10.71
N LEU A 35 -14.46 -17.02 9.67
CA LEU A 35 -15.91 -16.88 9.83
C LEU A 35 -16.50 -18.02 10.66
N LEU A 36 -16.11 -19.27 10.39
CA LEU A 36 -16.60 -20.45 11.12
C LEU A 36 -16.29 -20.37 12.62
N ARG A 37 -15.12 -19.83 12.98
CA ARG A 37 -14.69 -19.64 14.37
C ARG A 37 -15.14 -18.32 14.99
N TRP A 38 -15.75 -17.44 14.21
CA TRP A 38 -16.06 -16.06 14.58
C TRP A 38 -14.82 -15.29 15.08
N ASP A 39 -13.67 -15.49 14.43
CA ASP A 39 -12.38 -14.94 14.85
C ASP A 39 -11.78 -13.99 13.79
N ALA A 40 -12.33 -12.79 13.73
CA ALA A 40 -11.85 -11.74 12.83
C ALA A 40 -10.46 -11.21 13.23
N ALA A 41 -10.11 -11.29 14.53
CA ALA A 41 -8.87 -10.77 15.07
C ALA A 41 -7.68 -11.62 14.64
N TRP A 42 -7.80 -12.95 14.73
CA TRP A 42 -6.81 -13.89 14.19
C TRP A 42 -6.55 -13.64 12.71
N PHE A 43 -7.61 -13.52 11.91
CA PHE A 43 -7.46 -13.27 10.47
C PHE A 43 -6.73 -11.96 10.19
N ALA A 44 -7.15 -10.87 10.84
CA ALA A 44 -6.51 -9.57 10.67
C ALA A 44 -5.03 -9.56 11.12
N GLY A 45 -4.72 -10.24 12.23
CA GLY A 45 -3.35 -10.38 12.72
C GLY A 45 -2.46 -11.14 11.74
N ARG A 46 -2.99 -12.23 11.16
CA ARG A 46 -2.30 -13.05 10.16
C ARG A 46 -2.01 -12.26 8.88
N GLU A 47 -3.00 -11.56 8.34
CA GLU A 47 -2.82 -10.70 7.16
C GLU A 47 -1.79 -9.58 7.43
N LEU A 48 -1.86 -8.93 8.61
CA LEU A 48 -0.91 -7.88 8.96
C LEU A 48 0.52 -8.41 9.11
N ALA A 49 0.70 -9.63 9.62
CA ALA A 49 2.00 -10.27 9.71
C ALA A 49 2.62 -10.47 8.32
N GLU A 50 1.85 -10.99 7.36
CA GLU A 50 2.30 -11.15 5.97
C GLU A 50 2.67 -9.79 5.33
N ARG A 51 1.88 -8.73 5.58
CA ARG A 51 2.24 -7.37 5.10
C ARG A 51 3.54 -6.85 5.70
N ARG A 52 3.82 -7.16 6.96
CA ARG A 52 5.09 -6.79 7.62
C ARG A 52 6.27 -7.52 7.01
N GLU A 53 6.13 -8.82 6.79
CA GLU A 53 7.17 -9.67 6.19
C GLU A 53 7.54 -9.19 4.78
N LEU A 54 6.55 -8.84 3.97
CA LEU A 54 6.76 -8.36 2.60
C LEU A 54 7.12 -6.86 2.52
N GLY A 55 7.03 -6.12 3.63
CA GLY A 55 7.23 -4.68 3.66
C GLY A 55 6.21 -3.94 2.81
N PHE A 56 4.93 -4.32 2.92
CA PHE A 56 3.81 -3.69 2.22
C PHE A 56 2.98 -2.80 3.16
N PRO A 57 2.27 -1.78 2.62
CA PRO A 57 1.28 -1.04 3.40
C PRO A 57 0.24 -1.99 4.03
N PRO A 58 -0.21 -1.73 5.27
CA PRO A 58 0.08 -0.57 6.10
C PRO A 58 1.34 -0.70 6.99
N ALA A 59 2.11 -1.80 6.89
CA ALA A 59 3.29 -2.03 7.74
C ALA A 59 4.41 -1.01 7.49
N VAL A 60 4.52 -0.54 6.25
CA VAL A 60 5.42 0.53 5.82
C VAL A 60 4.64 1.72 5.27
N ARG A 61 5.34 2.81 4.98
CA ARG A 61 4.83 3.95 4.22
C ARG A 61 5.54 4.01 2.88
N MET A 62 4.80 4.39 1.85
CA MET A 62 5.33 4.35 0.49
C MET A 62 4.94 5.58 -0.30
N ALA A 63 5.81 6.00 -1.22
CA ALA A 63 5.52 6.99 -2.23
C ALA A 63 5.89 6.44 -3.61
N SER A 64 5.05 6.69 -4.61
CA SER A 64 5.42 6.47 -6.01
C SER A 64 5.89 7.76 -6.65
N VAL A 65 6.99 7.67 -7.40
CA VAL A 65 7.53 8.73 -8.24
C VAL A 65 7.43 8.26 -9.69
N THR A 66 6.64 8.94 -10.52
CA THR A 66 6.36 8.52 -11.91
C THR A 66 6.62 9.66 -12.88
N GLY A 67 7.33 9.39 -13.97
CA GLY A 67 7.68 10.40 -14.98
C GLY A 67 8.67 9.84 -16.01
N PRO A 68 9.21 10.68 -16.91
CA PRO A 68 10.32 10.30 -17.76
C PRO A 68 11.51 9.82 -16.91
N ALA A 69 12.24 8.79 -17.37
CA ALA A 69 13.29 8.11 -16.60
C ALA A 69 14.31 9.09 -16.00
N GLU A 70 14.82 10.01 -16.82
CA GLU A 70 15.79 11.02 -16.39
C GLU A 70 15.20 11.99 -15.36
N ALA A 71 13.94 12.38 -15.53
CA ALA A 71 13.26 13.29 -14.60
C ALA A 71 13.05 12.66 -13.21
N VAL A 72 12.72 11.36 -13.18
CA VAL A 72 12.57 10.58 -11.94
C VAL A 72 13.91 10.39 -11.26
N ALA A 73 14.95 9.99 -11.99
CA ALA A 73 16.30 9.83 -11.47
C ALA A 73 16.83 11.14 -10.85
N ASN A 74 16.66 12.26 -11.56
CA ASN A 74 17.08 13.58 -11.09
C ASN A 74 16.33 14.02 -9.82
N LEU A 75 15.02 13.75 -9.73
CA LEU A 75 14.25 14.07 -8.52
C LEU A 75 14.72 13.25 -7.32
N LEU A 76 14.93 11.94 -7.50
CA LEU A 76 15.37 11.06 -6.42
C LEU A 76 16.80 11.36 -5.96
N ALA A 77 17.70 11.72 -6.89
CA ALA A 77 19.06 12.16 -6.56
C ALA A 77 19.09 13.47 -5.77
N ALA A 78 18.14 14.37 -6.00
CA ALA A 78 18.02 15.63 -5.24
C ALA A 78 17.29 15.44 -3.89
N ALA A 79 16.52 14.37 -3.73
CA ALA A 79 15.79 14.09 -2.50
C ALA A 79 16.75 13.58 -1.42
N ARG A 80 16.84 14.31 -0.30
CA ARG A 80 17.56 13.87 0.90
C ARG A 80 16.71 12.84 1.66
N LEU A 81 16.62 11.64 1.10
CA LEU A 81 15.80 10.56 1.65
C LEU A 81 16.32 10.10 3.03
N PRO A 82 15.42 9.64 3.92
CA PRO A 82 15.82 9.00 5.18
C PRO A 82 16.78 7.83 4.96
N VAL A 83 17.67 7.56 5.93
CA VAL A 83 18.67 6.49 5.86
C VAL A 83 18.06 5.09 5.69
N ASP A 84 16.84 4.91 6.17
CA ASP A 84 16.02 3.69 6.13
C ASP A 84 15.03 3.70 4.96
N ALA A 85 15.23 4.58 3.96
CA ALA A 85 14.46 4.57 2.72
C ALA A 85 14.99 3.54 1.74
N GLU A 86 14.11 2.68 1.27
CA GLU A 86 14.38 1.74 0.19
C GLU A 86 13.73 2.25 -1.09
N VAL A 87 14.52 2.35 -2.16
CA VAL A 87 14.06 2.74 -3.49
C VAL A 87 13.95 1.48 -4.35
N LEU A 88 12.75 1.22 -4.87
CA LEU A 88 12.38 0.02 -5.63
C LEU A 88 11.96 0.40 -7.05
N GLY A 89 12.35 -0.41 -8.03
CA GLY A 89 12.07 -0.18 -9.45
C GLY A 89 13.35 -0.04 -10.29
N PRO A 90 13.26 0.46 -11.54
CA PRO A 90 12.05 1.01 -12.17
C PRO A 90 11.04 -0.07 -12.56
N VAL A 91 9.75 0.32 -12.57
CA VAL A 91 8.69 -0.45 -13.23
C VAL A 91 8.07 0.40 -14.35
N PRO A 92 7.70 -0.20 -15.49
CA PRO A 92 7.01 0.52 -16.56
C PRO A 92 5.73 1.20 -16.07
N ALA A 93 5.48 2.41 -16.55
CA ALA A 93 4.25 3.17 -16.36
C ALA A 93 3.72 3.66 -17.72
N ASP A 94 2.53 4.26 -17.72
CA ASP A 94 1.85 4.68 -18.94
C ASP A 94 2.66 5.69 -19.76
N GLU A 95 2.51 5.64 -21.09
CA GLU A 95 3.12 6.58 -22.04
C GLU A 95 4.66 6.59 -22.02
N GLY A 96 5.29 5.41 -21.87
CA GLY A 96 6.76 5.28 -21.90
C GLY A 96 7.45 5.90 -20.68
N ARG A 97 6.70 6.17 -19.62
CA ARG A 97 7.22 6.65 -18.34
C ARG A 97 7.66 5.49 -17.47
N GLU A 98 8.45 5.79 -16.46
CA GLU A 98 8.84 4.84 -15.43
C GLU A 98 8.31 5.26 -14.09
N ARG A 99 8.15 4.28 -13.21
CA ARG A 99 7.77 4.47 -11.82
C ARG A 99 8.82 3.87 -10.89
N MET A 100 9.26 4.68 -9.95
CA MET A 100 10.01 4.24 -8.78
C MET A 100 9.07 4.26 -7.56
N LEU A 101 9.28 3.33 -6.64
CA LEU A 101 8.63 3.32 -5.34
C LEU A 101 9.68 3.60 -4.28
N VAL A 102 9.36 4.47 -3.33
CA VAL A 102 10.20 4.72 -2.15
C VAL A 102 9.41 4.27 -0.93
N ARG A 103 9.91 3.27 -0.20
CA ARG A 103 9.30 2.80 1.04
C ARG A 103 10.18 3.13 2.25
N VAL A 104 9.54 3.42 3.37
CA VAL A 104 10.18 3.71 4.66
C VAL A 104 9.38 3.07 5.81
N PRO A 105 10.00 2.82 6.98
CA PRO A 105 9.26 2.50 8.18
C PRO A 105 8.18 3.54 8.49
N ARG A 106 7.05 3.13 9.08
CA ARG A 106 5.93 4.04 9.40
C ARG A 106 6.37 5.31 10.15
N ALA A 107 7.32 5.19 11.07
CA ALA A 107 7.83 6.31 11.87
C ALA A 107 8.51 7.41 11.02
N ARG A 108 8.92 7.10 9.79
CA ARG A 108 9.62 8.02 8.88
C ARG A 108 8.72 8.63 7.80
N ALA A 109 7.40 8.40 7.87
CA ALA A 109 6.46 8.90 6.88
C ALA A 109 6.62 10.39 6.57
N ALA A 110 6.74 11.20 7.63
CA ALA A 110 6.91 12.64 7.52
C ALA A 110 8.25 13.00 6.87
N ALA A 111 9.34 12.34 7.27
CA ALA A 111 10.67 12.59 6.70
C ALA A 111 10.71 12.24 5.19
N LEU A 112 10.04 11.18 4.76
CA LEU A 112 9.89 10.86 3.34
C LEU A 112 9.10 11.95 2.59
N ALA A 113 7.97 12.39 3.15
CA ALA A 113 7.14 13.42 2.54
C ALA A 113 7.89 14.75 2.40
N GLU A 114 8.60 15.18 3.45
CA GLU A 114 9.43 16.38 3.45
C GLU A 114 10.55 16.31 2.41
N ALA A 115 11.27 15.18 2.33
CA ALA A 115 12.35 15.00 1.37
C ALA A 115 11.86 15.10 -0.08
N LEU A 116 10.74 14.45 -0.40
CA LEU A 116 10.14 14.49 -1.73
C LEU A 116 9.55 15.87 -2.05
N HIS A 117 8.92 16.53 -1.08
CA HIS A 117 8.37 17.87 -1.24
C HIS A 117 9.49 18.89 -1.53
N SER A 118 10.58 18.86 -0.76
CA SER A 118 11.73 19.73 -0.96
C SER A 118 12.38 19.53 -2.35
N ALA A 119 12.56 18.28 -2.77
CA ALA A 119 13.10 17.97 -4.11
C ALA A 119 12.17 18.45 -5.24
N ALA A 120 10.86 18.23 -5.10
CA ALA A 120 9.86 18.72 -6.05
C ALA A 120 9.86 20.26 -6.14
N GLY A 121 9.94 20.95 -4.99
CA GLY A 121 10.03 22.41 -4.94
C GLY A 121 11.27 22.96 -5.64
N ALA A 122 12.44 22.36 -5.41
CA ALA A 122 13.68 22.75 -6.08
C ALA A 122 13.60 22.54 -7.61
N ARG A 123 12.96 21.46 -8.05
CA ARG A 123 12.72 21.18 -9.47
C ARG A 123 11.76 22.19 -10.11
N ALA A 124 10.70 22.55 -9.40
CA ALA A 124 9.74 23.57 -9.84
C ALA A 124 10.37 24.97 -9.95
N ALA A 125 11.21 25.35 -8.99
CA ALA A 125 11.92 26.64 -9.01
C ALA A 125 12.85 26.79 -10.22
N ARG A 126 13.43 25.69 -10.71
CA ARG A 126 14.27 25.65 -11.92
C ARG A 126 13.47 25.55 -13.23
N LYS A 127 12.12 25.52 -13.16
CA LYS A 127 11.23 25.35 -14.32
C LYS A 127 11.60 24.12 -15.16
N ALA A 128 11.93 23.01 -14.52
CA ALA A 128 12.25 21.78 -15.24
C ALA A 128 11.06 21.36 -16.12
N ALA A 129 11.32 21.05 -17.39
CA ALA A 129 10.27 20.83 -18.38
C ALA A 129 9.53 19.50 -18.18
N ASP A 130 10.23 18.44 -17.76
CA ASP A 130 9.63 17.11 -17.67
C ASP A 130 8.80 16.93 -16.39
N PRO A 131 7.51 16.57 -16.51
CA PRO A 131 6.62 16.41 -15.38
C PRO A 131 6.94 15.12 -14.60
N VAL A 132 6.89 15.22 -13.27
CA VAL A 132 7.00 14.07 -12.35
C VAL A 132 5.81 14.08 -11.41
N ARG A 133 5.08 12.97 -11.36
CA ARG A 133 3.96 12.74 -10.44
C ARG A 133 4.45 12.04 -9.18
N LEU A 134 4.17 12.67 -8.04
CA LEU A 134 4.40 12.09 -6.71
C LEU A 134 3.04 11.66 -6.12
N GLN A 135 2.96 10.45 -5.58
CA GLN A 135 1.79 9.99 -4.84
C GLN A 135 2.23 9.27 -3.57
N VAL A 136 1.80 9.78 -2.42
CA VAL A 136 1.97 9.12 -1.12
C VAL A 136 0.86 8.10 -0.92
N ASP A 137 1.20 6.96 -0.33
CA ASP A 137 0.33 5.78 -0.16
C ASP A 137 -0.45 5.43 -1.43
N PRO A 138 0.22 4.97 -2.50
CA PRO A 138 -0.47 4.57 -3.71
C PRO A 138 -1.17 3.22 -3.52
N LEU A 139 -2.30 3.22 -2.80
CA LEU A 139 -3.04 2.03 -2.38
C LEU A 139 -3.53 1.16 -3.55
N SER A 140 -3.67 1.72 -4.74
CA SER A 140 -4.05 0.97 -5.94
C SER A 140 -2.92 0.12 -6.53
N LEU A 141 -1.70 0.20 -5.99
CA LEU A 141 -0.54 -0.55 -6.46
C LEU A 141 -0.28 -1.84 -5.67
N PHE A 142 -1.04 -2.13 -4.60
CA PHE A 142 -0.80 -3.23 -3.67
C PHE A 142 -2.08 -3.95 -3.23
#